data_AF-A0A7K9BMQ0-F1
#
_entry.id   AF-A0A7K9BMQ0-F1
#
_cell.length_a   1.000
_cell.length_b   1.000
_cell.length_c   1.000
_cell.angle_alpha   90.00
_cell.angle_beta   90.00
_cell.angle_gamma   90.00
#
_symmetry.space_group_name_H-M   'P 1'
#
loop_
_entity.id
_entity.type
_entity.pdbx_description
1 polymer ?
#
loop_
_entity_poly.entity_id
_entity_poly.type
_entity_poly.pdbx_seq_one_letter_code
_entity_poly.pdbx_strand_id
1 'polypeptide(L)'
;PGPGGFVASTRVSCPLCRKLCPLPRGGAAALPVNTTLAEGVKLYRSGTTGAAKAGETEQGQGPGPLSPLALGGTCQKHPGGLVQLYCRMCRQAGCGLCVSEE
;
A
#
# COMPACT_ATOMS: atom_id res chain seq x y z
N PRO A 1 17.92 0.34 -53.86
CA PRO A 1 18.28 0.02 -52.46
C PRO A 1 17.91 1.19 -51.52
N GLY A 2 16.77 1.06 -50.81
CA GLY A 2 16.26 2.12 -49.92
C GLY A 2 16.95 2.16 -48.55
N PRO A 3 16.97 3.31 -47.84
CA PRO A 3 17.56 3.41 -46.52
C PRO A 3 16.56 2.87 -45.50
N GLY A 4 16.69 1.59 -45.17
CA GLY A 4 16.04 0.99 -44.01
C GLY A 4 16.67 1.53 -42.74
N GLY A 5 16.28 2.74 -42.33
CA GLY A 5 16.63 3.30 -41.03
C GLY A 5 16.07 2.42 -39.93
N PHE A 6 16.90 1.53 -39.39
CA PHE A 6 16.64 0.86 -38.13
C PHE A 6 16.55 1.96 -37.06
N VAL A 7 15.34 2.42 -36.77
CA VAL A 7 15.05 3.16 -35.54
C VAL A 7 15.40 2.19 -34.41
N ALA A 8 16.58 2.36 -33.83
CA ALA A 8 17.03 1.56 -32.72
C ALA A 8 16.00 1.71 -31.59
N SER A 9 15.13 0.71 -31.42
CA SER A 9 14.20 0.66 -30.31
C SER A 9 15.01 0.66 -29.03
N THR A 10 15.13 1.82 -28.39
CA THR A 10 15.87 1.98 -27.14
C THR A 10 15.24 1.06 -26.11
N ARG A 11 16.03 0.20 -25.47
CA ARG A 11 15.55 -0.70 -24.42
C ARG A 11 15.99 -0.18 -23.06
N VAL A 12 15.17 -0.39 -22.04
CA VAL A 12 15.49 -0.09 -20.66
C VAL A 12 15.39 -1.36 -19.81
N SER A 13 16.28 -1.49 -18.83
CA SER A 13 16.17 -2.57 -17.83
C SER A 13 15.23 -2.13 -16.72
N CYS A 14 14.24 -2.96 -16.40
CA CYS A 14 13.36 -2.71 -15.26
C CYS A 14 14.18 -2.74 -13.95
N PRO A 15 14.13 -1.71 -13.10
CA PRO A 15 14.92 -1.67 -11.87
C PRO A 15 14.52 -2.73 -10.84
N LEU A 16 13.30 -3.28 -10.94
CA LEU A 16 12.79 -4.29 -10.00
C LEU A 16 13.12 -5.72 -10.43
N CYS A 17 12.92 -6.04 -11.71
CA CYS A 17 13.04 -7.41 -12.21
C CYS A 17 14.11 -7.61 -13.29
N ARG A 18 14.84 -6.55 -13.66
CA ARG A 18 15.90 -6.53 -14.68
C ARG A 18 15.47 -6.97 -16.09
N LYS A 19 14.17 -7.15 -16.32
CA LYS A 19 13.64 -7.46 -17.65
C LYS A 19 13.89 -6.27 -18.59
N LEU A 20 14.41 -6.56 -19.77
CA LEU A 20 14.60 -5.56 -20.83
C LEU A 20 13.26 -5.27 -21.51
N CYS A 21 12.83 -4.01 -21.45
CA CYS A 21 11.58 -3.53 -22.03
C CYS A 21 11.88 -2.56 -23.18
N PRO A 22 11.22 -2.68 -24.35
CA PRO A 22 11.34 -1.71 -25.42
C PRO A 22 10.67 -0.39 -25.01
N LEU A 23 11.31 0.73 -25.36
CA LEU A 23 10.74 2.05 -25.18
C LEU A 23 9.98 2.49 -26.44
N PRO A 24 8.90 3.29 -26.28
CA PRO A 24 8.24 3.97 -27.39
C PRO A 24 9.17 5.04 -28.01
N ARG A 25 8.78 5.57 -29.18
CA ARG A 25 9.59 6.56 -29.93
C ARG A 25 9.93 7.84 -29.15
N GLY A 26 9.19 8.15 -28.08
CA GLY A 26 9.47 9.26 -27.14
C GLY A 26 10.25 8.87 -25.88
N GLY A 27 10.86 7.68 -25.84
CA GLY A 27 11.63 7.21 -24.70
C GLY A 27 10.78 6.88 -23.47
N ALA A 28 11.37 6.95 -22.28
CA ALA A 28 10.70 6.58 -21.03
C ALA A 28 9.51 7.51 -20.68
N ALA A 29 9.58 8.79 -21.05
CA ALA A 29 8.51 9.76 -20.79
C ALA A 29 7.23 9.48 -21.60
N ALA A 30 7.34 8.76 -22.71
CA ALA A 30 6.20 8.37 -23.55
C ALA A 30 5.58 7.02 -23.13
N LEU A 31 6.04 6.41 -22.04
CA LEU A 31 5.38 5.24 -21.48
C LEU A 31 3.99 5.60 -20.95
N PRO A 32 2.99 4.71 -21.09
CA PRO A 32 1.65 4.96 -20.58
C PRO A 32 1.66 5.22 -19.07
N VAL A 33 1.07 6.32 -18.66
CA VAL A 33 0.87 6.62 -17.24
C VAL A 33 -0.21 5.68 -16.68
N ASN A 34 0.06 5.04 -15.54
CA ASN A 34 -0.95 4.24 -14.85
C ASN A 34 -1.89 5.15 -14.06
N THR A 35 -3.02 5.51 -14.65
CA THR A 35 -4.02 6.39 -14.05
C THR A 35 -4.75 5.74 -12.89
N THR A 36 -4.99 4.42 -12.92
CA THR A 36 -5.65 3.69 -11.83
C THR A 36 -4.88 3.81 -10.52
N LEU A 37 -3.56 3.64 -10.55
CA LEU A 37 -2.71 3.82 -9.37
C LEU A 37 -2.67 5.29 -8.93
N ALA A 38 -2.66 6.24 -9.87
CA ALA A 38 -2.69 7.66 -9.55
C ALA A 38 -3.98 8.05 -8.80
N GLU A 39 -5.14 7.56 -9.25
CA GLU A 39 -6.42 7.78 -8.57
C GLU A 39 -6.49 7.06 -7.22
N GLY A 40 -5.99 5.83 -7.13
CA GLY A 40 -5.90 5.10 -5.86
C GLY A 40 -5.09 5.86 -4.79
N VAL A 41 -3.96 6.46 -5.19
CA VAL A 41 -3.14 7.30 -4.31
C VAL A 41 -3.87 8.59 -3.91
N LYS A 42 -4.62 9.22 -4.81
CA LYS A 42 -5.45 10.40 -4.48
C LYS A 42 -6.49 10.05 -3.42
N LEU A 43 -7.22 8.95 -3.57
CA LEU A 43 -8.21 8.50 -2.59
C LEU A 43 -7.57 8.21 -1.23
N TYR A 44 -6.43 7.52 -1.22
CA TYR A 44 -5.68 7.26 0.01
C TYR A 44 -5.27 8.57 0.71
N ARG A 45 -4.79 9.57 -0.06
CA ARG A 45 -4.41 10.87 0.48
C ARG A 45 -5.63 11.68 0.95
N SER A 46 -6.71 11.68 0.20
CA SER A 46 -7.95 12.39 0.57
C SER A 46 -8.60 11.81 1.83
N GLY A 47 -8.50 10.49 2.03
CA GLY A 47 -8.91 9.81 3.26
C GLY A 47 -8.12 10.21 4.50
N THR A 48 -6.89 10.74 4.33
CA THR A 48 -6.08 11.26 5.45
C THR A 48 -6.43 12.72 5.81
N THR A 49 -6.98 13.50 4.87
CA THR A 49 -7.29 14.93 5.05
C THR A 49 -8.69 15.22 5.60
N GLY A 50 -9.60 14.23 5.60
CA GLY A 50 -10.99 14.39 6.08
C GLY A 50 -11.19 14.22 7.60
N ALA A 51 -10.17 13.80 8.35
CA ALA A 51 -10.29 13.54 9.79
C ALA A 51 -9.92 14.75 10.70
N ALA A 52 -9.61 15.91 10.12
CA ALA A 52 -9.08 17.07 10.89
C ALA A 52 -10.04 18.28 10.98
N LYS A 53 -11.29 18.18 10.53
CA LYS A 53 -12.26 19.29 10.57
C LYS A 53 -13.67 18.83 10.95
N ALA A 54 -13.84 18.42 12.21
CA ALA A 54 -15.14 18.43 12.89
C ALA A 54 -14.94 18.44 14.41
N GLY A 55 -15.13 19.62 15.03
CA GLY A 55 -15.55 19.75 16.42
C GLY A 55 -14.50 19.56 17.52
N GLU A 56 -13.69 20.60 17.79
CA GLU A 56 -13.12 20.82 19.12
C GLU A 56 -14.09 21.68 19.95
N THR A 57 -15.17 21.06 20.41
CA THR A 57 -15.87 21.46 21.62
C THR A 57 -16.15 20.20 22.44
N GLU A 58 -15.49 20.14 23.59
CA GLU A 58 -15.90 19.44 24.80
C GLU A 58 -15.92 17.90 24.80
N GLN A 59 -15.02 17.35 25.62
CA GLN A 59 -15.31 16.36 26.65
C GLN A 59 -16.45 15.37 26.35
N GLY A 60 -16.07 14.15 25.98
CA GLY A 60 -16.99 13.02 25.99
C GLY A 60 -16.36 11.77 25.38
N GLN A 61 -16.02 10.81 26.24
CA GLN A 61 -15.70 9.44 25.86
C GLN A 61 -16.72 8.89 24.86
N GLY A 62 -16.25 8.55 23.66
CA GLY A 62 -17.03 7.81 22.67
C GLY A 62 -16.08 7.14 21.67
N PRO A 63 -16.20 5.82 21.42
CA PRO A 63 -15.32 5.13 20.49
C PRO A 63 -15.63 5.59 19.06
N GLY A 64 -14.64 6.18 18.40
CA GLY A 64 -14.74 6.53 16.98
C GLY A 64 -14.98 5.29 16.11
N PRO A 65 -15.55 5.43 14.89
CA PRO A 65 -16.02 4.32 14.05
C PRO A 65 -14.92 3.45 13.45
N LEU A 66 -13.66 3.59 13.89
CA LEU A 66 -12.53 2.74 13.50
C LEU A 66 -11.61 2.43 14.69
N SER A 67 -12.19 2.12 15.86
CA SER A 67 -11.40 1.40 16.86
C SER A 67 -11.03 0.03 16.26
N PRO A 68 -9.75 -0.31 16.04
CA PRO A 68 -9.33 -1.66 15.62
C PRO A 68 -9.73 -2.73 16.66
N LEU A 69 -10.22 -2.29 17.80
CA LEU A 69 -10.68 -3.06 18.95
C LEU A 69 -11.93 -3.90 18.69
N ALA A 70 -12.72 -3.62 17.65
CA ALA A 70 -14.04 -4.26 17.51
C ALA A 70 -14.04 -5.58 16.72
N LEU A 71 -12.96 -5.96 16.03
CA LEU A 71 -12.90 -7.20 15.23
C LEU A 71 -11.67 -8.09 15.54
N GLY A 72 -10.90 -7.76 16.57
CA GLY A 72 -9.76 -8.56 17.00
C GLY A 72 -10.21 -9.62 17.99
N GLY A 73 -10.32 -10.87 17.56
CA GLY A 73 -10.45 -11.99 18.50
C GLY A 73 -9.35 -11.97 19.57
N THR A 74 -9.57 -12.62 20.70
CA THR A 74 -8.54 -12.73 21.73
C THR A 74 -7.43 -13.67 21.26
N CYS A 75 -6.19 -13.36 21.65
CA CYS A 75 -5.05 -14.21 21.37
C CYS A 75 -5.14 -15.49 22.20
N GLN A 76 -5.00 -16.64 21.54
CA GLN A 76 -4.98 -17.96 22.21
C GLN A 76 -3.76 -18.15 23.13
N LYS A 77 -2.67 -17.40 22.88
CA LYS A 77 -1.41 -17.48 23.66
C LYS A 77 -1.34 -16.46 24.78
N HIS A 78 -1.98 -15.32 24.62
CA HIS A 78 -1.93 -14.20 25.56
C HIS A 78 -3.35 -13.82 26.00
N PRO A 79 -3.81 -14.31 27.16
CA PRO A 79 -5.15 -13.98 27.66
C PRO A 79 -5.24 -12.46 27.88
N GLY A 80 -6.24 -11.83 27.26
CA GLY A 80 -6.42 -10.37 27.25
C GLY A 80 -5.67 -9.63 26.13
N GLY A 81 -4.78 -10.31 25.40
CA GLY A 81 -4.14 -9.75 24.22
C GLY A 81 -5.09 -9.78 23.02
N LEU A 82 -5.40 -8.62 22.45
CA LEU A 82 -6.19 -8.54 21.23
C LEU A 82 -5.34 -8.90 20.01
N VAL A 83 -5.87 -9.76 19.15
CA VAL A 83 -5.24 -10.07 17.85
C VAL A 83 -5.28 -8.82 16.98
N GLN A 84 -4.10 -8.32 16.62
CA GLN A 84 -3.93 -7.10 15.82
C GLN A 84 -3.08 -7.37 14.56
N LEU A 85 -2.39 -8.52 14.52
CA LEU A 85 -1.37 -8.84 13.52
C LEU A 85 -1.68 -10.19 12.86
N TYR A 86 -1.22 -10.37 11.62
CA TYR A 86 -1.28 -11.66 10.92
C TYR A 86 0.10 -12.02 10.36
N CYS A 87 0.64 -13.15 10.80
CA CYS A 87 1.92 -13.66 10.30
C CYS A 87 1.69 -14.40 8.97
N ARG A 88 2.29 -13.90 7.88
CA ARG A 88 2.16 -14.52 6.55
C ARG A 88 2.94 -15.83 6.39
N MET A 89 3.98 -16.04 7.18
CA MET A 89 4.75 -17.29 7.19
C MET A 89 3.98 -18.39 7.95
N CYS A 90 3.53 -18.11 9.17
CA CYS A 90 2.84 -19.08 10.02
C CYS A 90 1.34 -19.20 9.69
N ARG A 91 0.79 -18.30 8.85
CA ARG A 91 -0.63 -18.18 8.50
C ARG A 91 -1.55 -18.03 9.72
N GLN A 92 -1.07 -17.40 10.78
CA GLN A 92 -1.76 -17.28 12.07
C GLN A 92 -1.91 -15.82 12.48
N ALA A 93 -3.02 -15.53 13.15
CA ALA A 93 -3.27 -14.23 13.73
C ALA A 93 -2.67 -14.14 15.15
N GLY A 94 -2.03 -13.02 15.49
CA GLY A 94 -1.29 -12.82 16.74
C GLY A 94 -1.51 -11.42 17.32
N CYS A 95 -1.15 -11.25 18.59
CA CYS A 95 -1.11 -9.96 19.27
C CYS A 95 0.33 -9.39 19.27
N GLY A 96 0.52 -8.16 19.76
CA GLY A 96 1.84 -7.53 19.83
C GLY A 96 2.86 -8.34 20.65
N LEU A 97 2.42 -9.03 21.71
CA LEU A 97 3.29 -9.87 22.54
C LEU A 97 3.83 -11.10 21.79
N CYS A 98 3.06 -11.66 20.84
CA CYS A 98 3.53 -12.77 20.00
C CYS A 98 4.75 -12.42 19.13
N VAL A 99 5.06 -11.14 18.96
CA VAL A 99 6.18 -10.64 18.16
C VAL A 99 7.27 -10.04 19.04
N SER A 100 6.95 -9.70 20.30
CA SER A 100 7.90 -9.15 21.26
C SER A 100 8.62 -10.23 22.09
N GLU A 101 8.01 -11.40 22.26
CA GLU A 101 8.72 -12.60 22.74
C GLU A 101 9.33 -13.34 21.54
N GLU A 102 10.46 -12.82 21.05
CA GLU A 102 11.48 -13.60 20.33
C GLU A 102 12.81 -13.48 21.08
#